data_AF-A0A349JDX6-F1
#
_entry.id   AF-A0A349JDX6-F1
#
_cell.length_a   1.000
_cell.length_b   1.000
_cell.length_c   1.000
_cell.angle_alpha   90.00
_cell.angle_beta   90.00
_cell.angle_gamma   90.00
#
_symmetry.space_group_name_H-M   'P 1'
#
loop_
_entity.id
_entity.type
_entity.pdbx_description
1 polymer ?
#
loop_
_entity_poly.entity_id
_entity_poly.type
_entity_poly.pdbx_seq_one_letter_code
_entity_poly.pdbx_strand_id
1 'polypeptide(L)'
;PAVGCVIDGCPPGFALDLAAVQAQLARRRPGQSKLVTPRDEEDRIEALSGLDRESGRTLGTPIALLVRNSDQRSSSYAEWKHIYRPSHADFGYDAKYG
;
A
#
# COMPACT_ATOMS: atom_id res chain seq x y z
N PRO A 1 -5.69 -5.47 8.71
CA PRO A 1 -5.20 -4.08 8.59
C PRO A 1 -4.95 -3.76 7.11
N ALA A 2 -4.97 -2.50 6.71
CA ALA A 2 -4.83 -2.12 5.30
C ALA A 2 -4.14 -0.76 5.16
N VAL A 3 -3.57 -0.51 4.00
CA VAL A 3 -3.05 0.80 3.59
C VAL A 3 -3.90 1.29 2.43
N GLY A 4 -4.31 2.54 2.48
CA GLY A 4 -5.09 3.17 1.42
C GLY A 4 -4.46 4.46 0.92
N CYS A 5 -4.87 4.88 -0.26
CA CYS A 5 -4.60 6.20 -0.78
C CYS A 5 -5.86 6.82 -1.37
N VAL A 6 -5.91 8.14 -1.39
CA VAL A 6 -6.97 8.91 -2.05
C VAL A 6 -6.30 9.81 -3.08
N ILE A 7 -6.79 9.73 -4.32
CA ILE A 7 -6.35 10.57 -5.43
C ILE A 7 -7.49 11.52 -5.74
N ASP A 8 -7.23 12.81 -5.60
CA ASP A 8 -8.19 13.87 -5.88
C ASP A 8 -7.79 14.68 -7.12
N GLY A 9 -8.76 15.30 -7.78
CA GLY A 9 -8.57 16.13 -8.97
C GLY A 9 -8.41 15.36 -10.29
N CYS A 10 -8.69 14.06 -10.32
CA CYS A 10 -8.69 13.30 -11.57
C CYS A 10 -9.93 13.68 -12.41
N PRO A 11 -9.78 14.10 -13.68
CA PRO A 11 -10.93 14.47 -14.51
C PRO A 11 -11.87 13.27 -14.75
N PRO A 12 -13.17 13.49 -14.97
CA PRO A 12 -14.12 12.42 -15.30
C PRO A 12 -13.86 11.82 -16.68
N GLY A 13 -14.23 10.55 -16.86
CA GLY A 13 -14.14 9.82 -18.13
C GLY A 13 -12.76 9.26 -18.46
N PHE A 14 -11.75 9.46 -17.61
CA PHE A 14 -10.42 8.88 -17.76
C PHE A 14 -10.50 7.36 -17.54
N ALA A 15 -9.91 6.58 -18.45
CA ALA A 15 -9.86 5.13 -18.33
C ALA A 15 -8.70 4.74 -17.41
N LEU A 16 -9.01 4.43 -16.15
CA LEU A 16 -8.01 3.96 -15.20
C LEU A 16 -7.80 2.45 -15.36
N ASP A 17 -6.64 2.06 -15.86
CA ASP A 17 -6.26 0.65 -15.99
C ASP A 17 -5.78 0.09 -14.63
N LEU A 18 -6.71 -0.54 -13.90
CA LEU A 18 -6.41 -1.19 -12.62
C LEU A 18 -5.45 -2.38 -12.77
N ALA A 19 -5.40 -3.03 -13.93
CA ALA A 19 -4.45 -4.12 -14.17
C ALA A 19 -3.02 -3.58 -14.29
N ALA A 20 -2.84 -2.44 -14.96
CA ALA A 20 -1.56 -1.74 -14.99
C ALA A 20 -1.12 -1.30 -13.58
N VAL A 21 -2.04 -0.80 -12.77
CA VAL A 21 -1.76 -0.47 -11.35
C VAL A 21 -1.33 -1.71 -10.58
N GLN A 22 -2.04 -2.83 -10.71
CA GLN A 22 -1.68 -4.09 -10.08
C GLN A 22 -0.29 -4.59 -10.53
N ALA A 23 0.07 -4.43 -11.80
CA ALA A 23 1.40 -4.79 -12.29
C ALA A 23 2.50 -3.92 -11.65
N GLN A 24 2.25 -2.64 -11.41
CA GLN A 24 3.17 -1.77 -10.68
C GLN A 24 3.33 -2.20 -9.22
N LEU A 25 2.24 -2.61 -8.57
CA LEU A 25 2.29 -3.16 -7.21
C LEU A 25 3.08 -4.46 -7.17
N ALA A 26 2.82 -5.38 -8.10
CA ALA A 26 3.55 -6.64 -8.22
C ALA A 26 5.06 -6.43 -8.44
N ARG A 27 5.45 -5.39 -9.21
CA ARG A 27 6.86 -5.02 -9.40
C ARG A 27 7.53 -4.52 -8.11
N ARG A 28 6.78 -3.85 -7.23
CA ARG A 28 7.28 -3.32 -5.95
C ARG A 28 7.42 -4.40 -4.87
N ARG A 29 6.68 -5.49 -5.02
CA ARG A 29 6.60 -6.57 -4.03
C ARG A 29 7.99 -7.13 -3.71
N PRO A 30 8.42 -7.17 -2.43
CA PRO A 30 9.64 -7.85 -2.02
C PRO A 30 9.50 -9.37 -2.22
N GLY A 31 10.62 -10.10 -2.26
CA GLY A 31 10.59 -11.57 -2.44
C GLY A 31 10.69 -12.06 -3.89
N GLN A 32 10.90 -11.16 -4.86
CA GLN A 32 11.18 -11.55 -6.26
C GLN A 32 12.54 -12.24 -6.47
N SER A 33 13.39 -12.30 -5.43
CA SER A 33 14.66 -13.00 -5.45
C SER A 33 14.87 -13.71 -4.11
N LYS A 34 15.61 -14.83 -4.14
CA LYS A 34 15.95 -15.65 -2.96
C LYS A 34 16.71 -14.88 -1.86
N LEU A 35 17.19 -13.68 -2.16
CA LEU A 35 17.92 -12.79 -1.24
C LEU A 35 17.02 -11.81 -0.48
N VAL A 36 15.74 -11.71 -0.84
CA VAL A 36 14.81 -10.70 -0.33
C VAL A 36 13.81 -11.36 0.63
N THR A 37 13.21 -10.58 1.52
CA THR A 37 12.29 -11.06 2.55
C THR A 37 11.20 -12.00 1.98
N PRO A 38 10.91 -13.15 2.62
CA PRO A 38 9.98 -14.16 2.10
C PRO A 38 8.48 -13.80 2.26
N ARG A 39 8.15 -12.51 2.42
CA ARG A 39 6.74 -12.08 2.57
C ARG A 39 6.01 -12.23 1.25
N ASP A 40 4.93 -13.01 1.27
CA ASP A 40 4.08 -13.27 0.11
C ASP A 40 2.76 -12.45 0.27
N GLU A 41 2.86 -11.13 0.38
CA GLU A 41 1.67 -10.24 0.38
C GLU A 41 1.18 -10.03 -1.05
N GLU A 42 0.02 -10.57 -1.44
CA GLU A 42 -0.51 -10.48 -2.82
C GLU A 42 -0.67 -9.02 -3.33
N ASP A 43 -0.65 -8.04 -2.42
CA ASP A 43 -0.75 -6.60 -2.70
C ASP A 43 -1.89 -6.28 -3.68
N ARG A 44 -3.05 -6.90 -3.47
CA ARG A 44 -4.21 -6.74 -4.34
C ARG A 44 -4.86 -5.38 -4.14
N ILE A 45 -4.98 -4.61 -5.22
CA ILE A 45 -5.63 -3.31 -5.24
C ILE A 45 -7.15 -3.44 -5.27
N GLU A 46 -7.83 -2.66 -4.43
CA GLU A 46 -9.28 -2.55 -4.36
C GLU A 46 -9.68 -1.07 -4.53
N ALA A 47 -10.53 -0.76 -5.50
CA ALA A 47 -11.07 0.58 -5.67
C ALA A 47 -12.39 0.73 -4.89
N LEU A 48 -12.44 1.68 -3.97
CA LEU A 48 -13.59 1.92 -3.10
C LEU A 48 -14.51 3.04 -3.62
N SER A 49 -13.96 4.03 -4.34
CA SER A 49 -14.70 5.17 -4.87
C SER A 49 -14.07 5.77 -6.12
N GLY A 50 -14.76 6.71 -6.76
CA GLY A 50 -14.22 7.55 -7.84
C GLY A 50 -14.13 6.89 -9.21
N LEU A 51 -14.51 5.62 -9.32
CA LEU A 51 -14.63 4.88 -10.57
C LEU A 51 -16.06 4.40 -10.79
N ASP A 52 -16.50 4.47 -12.05
CA ASP A 52 -17.72 3.83 -12.50
C ASP A 52 -17.56 2.31 -12.50
N ARG A 53 -18.55 1.59 -11.97
CA ARG A 53 -18.44 0.14 -11.74
C ARG A 53 -18.51 -0.70 -13.02
N GLU A 54 -19.14 -0.17 -14.07
CA GLU A 54 -19.32 -0.91 -15.33
C GLU A 54 -18.20 -0.58 -16.33
N SER A 55 -17.92 0.70 -16.52
CA SER A 55 -16.93 1.18 -17.49
C SER A 55 -15.51 1.24 -16.93
N GLY A 56 -15.34 1.23 -15.61
CA GLY A 56 -14.03 1.42 -14.95
C GLY A 56 -13.44 2.82 -15.11
N ARG A 57 -14.21 3.77 -15.64
CA ARG A 57 -13.76 5.16 -15.88
C ARG A 57 -13.93 6.02 -14.65
N THR A 58 -13.11 7.05 -14.54
CA THR A 58 -13.16 8.00 -13.43
C THR A 58 -14.44 8.83 -13.45
N LEU A 59 -14.96 9.15 -12.27
CA LEU A 59 -16.18 9.94 -12.10
C LEU A 59 -15.92 11.44 -11.91
N GLY A 60 -14.66 11.86 -11.77
CA GLY A 60 -14.31 13.24 -11.38
C GLY A 60 -14.31 13.47 -9.86
N THR A 61 -14.88 12.54 -9.09
CA THR A 61 -14.82 12.53 -7.61
C THR A 61 -13.57 11.82 -7.11
N PRO A 62 -13.15 12.04 -5.85
CA PRO A 62 -11.98 11.38 -5.27
C PRO A 62 -11.98 9.86 -5.44
N ILE A 63 -10.84 9.34 -5.89
CA ILE A 63 -10.60 7.91 -6.10
C ILE A 63 -9.91 7.36 -4.86
N ALA A 64 -10.62 6.53 -4.10
CA ALA A 64 -10.04 5.83 -2.96
C ALA A 64 -9.61 4.42 -3.39
N LEU A 65 -8.34 4.10 -3.15
CA LEU A 65 -7.76 2.78 -3.39
C LEU A 65 -7.27 2.19 -2.07
N LEU A 66 -7.36 0.87 -1.95
CA LEU A 66 -7.01 0.12 -0.74
C LEU A 66 -6.19 -1.13 -1.11
N VAL A 67 -5.16 -1.41 -0.31
CA VAL A 67 -4.43 -2.68 -0.32
C VAL A 67 -4.49 -3.27 1.09
N ARG A 68 -4.94 -4.52 1.18
CA ARG A 68 -5.07 -5.24 2.46
C ARG A 68 -3.75 -5.93 2.79
N ASN A 69 -3.31 -5.83 4.04
CA ASN A 69 -2.14 -6.57 4.50
C ASN A 69 -2.58 -7.97 4.94
N SER A 70 -2.23 -8.98 4.13
CA SER A 70 -2.69 -10.36 4.29
C SER A 70 -1.73 -11.24 5.11
N ASP A 71 -0.44 -10.91 5.21
CA ASP A 71 0.59 -11.71 5.92
C ASP A 71 1.34 -10.87 6.96
N GLN A 72 0.62 -10.05 7.73
CA GLN A 72 1.20 -9.28 8.82
C GLN A 72 1.61 -10.20 9.97
N ARG A 73 2.84 -10.70 9.95
CA ARG A 73 3.44 -11.40 11.11
C ARG A 73 3.96 -10.39 12.12
N SER A 74 3.17 -10.12 13.14
CA SER A 74 3.48 -9.21 14.25
C SER A 74 4.65 -9.67 15.12
N SER A 75 4.96 -10.98 15.14
CA SER A 75 6.00 -11.58 15.99
C SER A 75 7.43 -11.20 15.59
N SER A 76 7.70 -10.87 14.33
CA SER A 76 9.05 -10.54 13.83
C SER A 76 9.60 -9.20 14.34
N TYR A 77 8.78 -8.39 15.02
CA TYR A 77 9.17 -7.07 15.51
C TYR A 77 9.19 -6.96 17.05
N ALA A 78 8.91 -8.04 17.78
CA ALA A 78 8.76 -8.00 19.23
C ALA A 78 10.07 -7.65 19.96
N GLU A 79 11.22 -8.20 19.51
CA GLU A 79 12.51 -7.99 20.16
C GLU A 79 13.06 -6.57 19.97
N TRP A 80 12.66 -5.88 18.90
CA TRP A 80 13.18 -4.55 18.52
C TRP A 80 12.35 -3.40 19.05
N LYS A 81 11.25 -3.66 19.76
CA LYS A 81 10.35 -2.61 20.27
C LYS A 81 11.01 -1.64 21.25
N HIS A 82 12.12 -2.04 21.87
CA HIS A 82 12.79 -1.25 22.91
C HIS A 82 14.18 -0.75 22.50
N ILE A 83 14.58 -0.92 21.24
CA ILE A 83 15.90 -0.56 20.75
C ILE A 83 15.76 0.42 19.57
N TYR A 84 16.33 1.62 19.71
CA TYR A 84 16.44 2.54 18.58
C TYR A 84 17.53 2.07 17.62
N ARG A 85 17.15 1.75 16.38
CA ARG A 85 18.12 1.29 15.38
C ARG A 85 18.84 2.51 14.77
N PRO A 86 20.18 2.50 14.68
CA PRO A 86 20.91 3.59 14.03
C PRO A 86 20.42 3.83 12.59
N SER A 87 20.29 5.11 12.21
CA SER A 87 19.77 5.55 10.89
C SER A 87 18.30 5.17 10.59
N HIS A 88 17.54 4.70 11.57
CA HIS A 88 16.10 4.46 11.46
C HIS A 88 15.29 5.56 12.14
N ALA A 89 14.01 5.67 11.76
CA ALA A 89 13.12 6.70 12.29
C ALA A 89 12.67 6.46 13.75
N ASP A 90 13.06 5.36 14.38
CA ASP A 90 12.54 4.90 15.68
C ASP A 90 12.64 6.00 16.75
N PHE A 91 13.85 6.54 17.00
CA PHE A 91 14.06 7.61 17.98
C PHE A 91 13.38 8.92 17.57
N GLY A 92 13.42 9.28 16.29
CA GLY A 92 12.82 10.53 15.81
C GLY A 92 11.30 10.54 15.95
N TYR A 93 10.66 9.38 15.78
CA TYR A 93 9.22 9.22 15.98
C TYR A 93 8.86 9.34 17.47
N ASP A 94 9.56 8.62 18.34
CA ASP A 94 9.35 8.63 19.79
C ASP A 94 9.63 10.02 20.40
N ALA A 95 10.76 10.65 20.06
CA ALA A 95 11.07 12.01 20.54
C ALA A 95 10.03 13.07 20.11
N LYS A 96 9.32 12.85 19.00
CA LYS A 96 8.30 13.78 18.50
C LYS A 96 6.91 13.52 19.06
N TYR A 97 6.54 12.25 19.28
CA TYR A 97 5.16 11.86 19.57
C TYR A 97 4.97 11.08 20.89
N GLY A 98 6.05 10.62 21.53
CA GLY A 98 6.05 9.67 22.65
C GLY A 98 5.68 8.25 22.23
#